data_AF-A0A7Y5KWQ3-F1
#
_entry.id   AF-A0A7Y5KWQ3-F1
#
_cell.length_a   1.000
_cell.length_b   1.000
_cell.length_c   1.000
_cell.angle_alpha   90.00
_cell.angle_beta   90.00
_cell.angle_gamma   90.00
#
_symmetry.space_group_name_H-M   'P 1'
#
loop_
_entity.id
_entity.type
_entity.pdbx_description
1 polymer ?
#
loop_
_entity_poly.entity_id
_entity_poly.type
_entity_poly.pdbx_seq_one_letter_code
_entity_poly.pdbx_strand_id
1 'polypeptide(L)'
;MLLRKATAILALSAAGMTAACTNDTPGPGSNETAPTATTTSANDAAPAAEVRDEAFDACTARWNAVQAAPGRSYGAGVLETERELYLGRARGAVTLFVREPAASTATAKLEKEIPGTRVMRIAGRTKHDKPALRDTLLREGYVYATNPDDSFELDARIKLIDLFDEEHIVLERGEETFALERKKNRYETVYVYEDGPRKGKTAQVLFGDRLRKVDDPKLDPLHRDVLSFSHREGFDRMDIERVSNDAILAKLHYGETVAKVVVGAQGAKLSVECFAEPHDVRDAVTKELEKKQWRMRAEARMREVINEQLDEALPFDRPRDEKGPDRDGELRPYWLSAYKNRRPTFEADGQGYPVFLPDGRPQPPQVCVDFVLDTYERAAGSWYTRRDEAPNRPAGRLDISTWGIENRRGVLGFMKFAQSSPDYFDFRPFRDKERIPFANRREFFTFLRDHHAEFQAGDVLAIQGLKRDDRVHQHAILLEYTDPLTGFPAGLADQMKVPRRRTWEGIMAEAPKRSLLYRARPTDSVFKPLDDGAERSKPAALTLASSSPATR
;
A
#
# COMPACT_ATOMS: atom_id res chain seq x y z
N MET A 1 30.41 -43.76 -26.20
CA MET A 1 30.23 -42.96 -27.43
C MET A 1 30.35 -41.49 -27.03
N LEU A 2 31.52 -40.84 -27.08
CA LEU A 2 32.24 -40.32 -28.27
C LEU A 2 31.26 -39.55 -29.19
N LEU A 3 31.46 -38.31 -29.64
CA LEU A 3 32.52 -37.30 -29.52
C LEU A 3 31.98 -35.99 -30.18
N ARG A 4 32.35 -34.82 -29.62
CA ARG A 4 32.66 -33.50 -30.25
C ARG A 4 31.86 -32.91 -31.46
N LYS A 5 31.46 -31.65 -31.25
CA LYS A 5 31.69 -30.40 -32.02
C LYS A 5 31.65 -30.42 -33.57
N ALA A 6 30.86 -29.50 -34.15
CA ALA A 6 31.29 -28.67 -35.28
C ALA A 6 30.48 -27.37 -35.41
N THR A 7 31.20 -26.32 -35.74
CA THR A 7 30.88 -24.89 -35.90
C THR A 7 30.32 -24.61 -37.30
N ALA A 8 29.52 -23.55 -37.49
CA ALA A 8 29.52 -22.78 -38.73
C ALA A 8 29.07 -21.33 -38.50
N ILE A 9 30.01 -20.41 -38.77
CA ILE A 9 29.82 -18.97 -39.00
C ILE A 9 29.59 -18.81 -40.52
N LEU A 10 28.66 -17.95 -40.93
CA LEU A 10 28.75 -17.27 -42.23
C LEU A 10 28.23 -15.85 -42.13
N ALA A 11 29.09 -14.91 -42.49
CA ALA A 11 28.83 -13.51 -42.78
C ALA A 11 28.68 -13.34 -44.31
N LEU A 12 27.95 -12.31 -44.76
CA LEU A 12 28.27 -11.36 -45.85
C LEU A 12 26.98 -10.66 -46.35
N SER A 13 26.90 -9.33 -46.24
CA SER A 13 26.99 -8.33 -47.35
C SER A 13 25.66 -8.08 -48.09
N ALA A 14 25.32 -6.94 -48.68
CA ALA A 14 25.73 -5.54 -48.64
C ALA A 14 24.68 -4.75 -49.46
N ALA A 15 24.70 -3.43 -49.30
CA ALA A 15 24.08 -2.33 -50.04
C ALA A 15 23.58 -2.50 -51.51
N GLY A 16 22.58 -1.67 -51.87
CA GLY A 16 22.30 -1.18 -53.24
C GLY A 16 20.84 -0.71 -53.42
N MET A 17 20.57 0.61 -53.42
CA MET A 17 20.21 1.47 -54.60
C MET A 17 18.79 1.20 -55.16
N THR A 18 17.86 2.15 -55.32
CA THR A 18 17.80 3.34 -56.22
C THR A 18 16.59 4.23 -55.82
N ALA A 19 16.63 5.58 -55.75
CA ALA A 19 16.70 6.66 -56.77
C ALA A 19 15.35 7.12 -57.37
N ALA A 20 15.09 8.45 -57.31
CA ALA A 20 14.50 9.37 -58.33
C ALA A 20 13.56 10.44 -57.69
N CYS A 21 13.93 11.74 -57.64
CA CYS A 21 13.80 12.85 -58.63
C CYS A 21 12.69 13.85 -58.18
N THR A 22 13.01 15.01 -57.59
CA THR A 22 13.29 16.36 -58.14
C THR A 22 12.09 17.11 -58.77
N ASN A 23 11.86 18.35 -58.32
CA ASN A 23 11.80 19.52 -59.22
C ASN A 23 11.91 20.87 -58.47
N ASP A 24 12.76 21.72 -59.04
CA ASP A 24 13.03 23.15 -58.80
C ASP A 24 11.80 24.04 -59.04
N THR A 25 11.69 25.30 -58.58
CA THR A 25 12.32 26.58 -59.04
C THR A 25 11.67 27.72 -58.19
N PRO A 26 12.11 29.02 -58.15
CA PRO A 26 12.72 29.83 -59.22
C PRO A 26 13.84 30.84 -58.82
N GLY A 27 14.53 31.40 -59.83
CA GLY A 27 15.42 32.57 -59.74
C GLY A 27 14.71 33.89 -60.10
N PRO A 28 15.38 34.91 -60.68
CA PRO A 28 16.64 35.54 -60.31
C PRO A 28 16.45 37.05 -60.00
N GLY A 29 17.54 37.75 -59.65
CA GLY A 29 17.51 39.05 -58.95
C GLY A 29 17.32 40.32 -59.79
N SER A 30 17.30 41.46 -59.08
CA SER A 30 17.75 42.77 -59.58
C SER A 30 18.13 43.69 -58.42
N ASN A 31 19.25 44.38 -58.61
CA ASN A 31 19.77 45.47 -57.77
C ASN A 31 18.92 46.74 -57.99
N GLU A 32 18.67 47.50 -56.92
CA GLU A 32 18.59 48.96 -57.03
C GLU A 32 18.84 49.67 -55.70
N THR A 33 19.35 50.89 -55.85
CA THR A 33 20.16 51.68 -54.93
C THR A 33 19.31 52.51 -53.94
N ALA A 34 19.93 52.88 -52.81
CA ALA A 34 19.40 53.66 -51.67
C ALA A 34 18.71 55.00 -52.01
N PRO A 35 17.93 55.60 -51.07
CA PRO A 35 18.56 56.46 -50.05
C PRO A 35 17.96 56.43 -48.62
N THR A 36 18.85 56.81 -47.70
CA THR A 36 18.77 57.37 -46.34
C THR A 36 17.42 57.91 -45.81
N ALA A 37 16.99 57.41 -44.64
CA ALA A 37 16.27 58.13 -43.58
C ALA A 37 16.37 57.29 -42.27
N THR A 38 17.33 57.55 -41.38
CA THR A 38 17.23 58.37 -40.15
C THR A 38 16.01 58.07 -39.26
N THR A 39 16.33 57.63 -38.02
CA THR A 39 15.54 57.69 -36.77
C THR A 39 14.37 56.71 -36.58
N THR A 40 14.57 55.68 -35.75
CA THR A 40 13.65 55.37 -34.62
C THR A 40 14.36 54.56 -33.53
N SER A 41 14.46 55.19 -32.34
CA SER A 41 14.62 54.65 -30.98
C SER A 41 15.09 53.21 -30.78
N ALA A 42 16.32 53.10 -30.28
CA ALA A 42 16.71 52.02 -29.37
C ALA A 42 15.85 52.15 -28.09
N ASN A 43 14.93 51.21 -27.90
CA ASN A 43 14.38 50.93 -26.58
C ASN A 43 15.43 50.11 -25.83
N ASP A 44 16.28 50.82 -25.07
CA ASP A 44 17.01 50.24 -23.95
C ASP A 44 15.99 49.82 -22.88
N ALA A 45 15.33 48.69 -23.12
CA ALA A 45 14.62 47.98 -22.06
C ALA A 45 15.69 47.46 -21.11
N ALA A 46 15.86 48.16 -19.98
CA ALA A 46 16.63 47.66 -18.86
C ALA A 46 16.23 46.19 -18.62
N PRO A 47 17.20 45.26 -18.43
CA PRO A 47 16.87 43.87 -18.15
C PRO A 47 15.93 43.87 -16.94
N ALA A 48 14.72 43.34 -17.13
CA ALA A 48 13.76 43.15 -16.05
C ALA A 48 14.52 42.45 -14.92
N ALA A 49 14.62 43.11 -13.75
CA ALA A 49 15.34 42.56 -12.62
C ALA A 49 14.83 41.14 -12.36
N GLU A 50 15.72 40.14 -12.47
CA GLU A 50 15.35 38.75 -12.19
C GLU A 50 14.77 38.69 -10.78
N VAL A 51 13.48 38.34 -10.70
CA VAL A 51 12.79 38.15 -9.43
C VAL A 51 13.45 36.95 -8.76
N ARG A 52 14.29 37.22 -7.74
CA ARG A 52 14.97 36.16 -7.00
C ARG A 52 13.96 35.37 -6.17
N ASP A 53 13.94 34.07 -6.39
CA ASP A 53 13.15 33.14 -5.58
C ASP A 53 13.94 32.75 -4.33
N GLU A 54 13.86 33.57 -3.28
CA GLU A 54 14.60 33.37 -2.02
C GLU A 54 14.29 32.00 -1.38
N ALA A 55 13.07 31.47 -1.56
CA ALA A 55 12.68 30.15 -1.05
C ALA A 55 13.39 29.02 -1.80
N PHE A 56 13.49 29.13 -3.13
CA PHE A 56 14.27 28.20 -3.95
C PHE A 56 15.76 28.24 -3.60
N ASP A 57 16.34 29.43 -3.49
CA ASP A 57 17.75 29.62 -3.12
C ASP A 57 18.05 28.99 -1.74
N ALA A 58 17.21 29.27 -0.75
CA ALA A 58 17.35 28.73 0.61
C ALA A 58 17.21 27.21 0.64
N CYS A 59 16.23 26.64 -0.08
CA CYS A 59 16.06 25.19 -0.12
C CYS A 59 17.19 24.50 -0.88
N THR A 60 17.70 25.10 -1.95
CA THR A 60 18.87 24.59 -2.67
C THR A 60 20.10 24.56 -1.76
N ALA A 61 20.31 25.59 -0.94
CA ALA A 61 21.37 25.59 0.06
C ALA A 61 21.18 24.49 1.11
N ARG A 62 19.94 24.28 1.61
CA ARG A 62 19.61 23.18 2.55
C ARG A 62 19.83 21.81 1.91
N TRP A 63 19.40 21.61 0.68
CA TRP A 63 19.62 20.38 -0.10
C TRP A 63 21.12 20.05 -0.17
N ASN A 64 21.94 21.02 -0.56
CA ASN A 64 23.39 20.85 -0.65
C ASN A 64 24.03 20.54 0.70
N ALA A 65 23.54 21.16 1.78
CA ALA A 65 24.02 20.89 3.14
C ALA A 65 23.72 19.45 3.58
N VAL A 66 22.50 18.95 3.34
CA VAL A 66 22.12 17.55 3.64
C VAL A 66 22.89 16.58 2.75
N GLN A 67 23.12 16.93 1.49
CA GLN A 67 23.91 16.13 0.55
C GLN A 67 25.36 15.93 1.07
N ALA A 68 25.94 16.97 1.66
CA ALA A 68 27.28 16.95 2.23
C ALA A 68 27.35 16.31 3.63
N ALA A 69 26.25 16.29 4.39
CA ALA A 69 26.19 15.71 5.73
C ALA A 69 26.31 14.17 5.71
N PRO A 70 26.76 13.51 6.79
CA PRO A 70 26.80 12.05 6.87
C PRO A 70 25.44 11.39 6.61
N GLY A 71 25.45 10.33 5.81
CA GLY A 71 24.25 9.64 5.36
C GLY A 71 24.60 8.59 4.32
N ARG A 72 23.61 7.83 3.88
CA ARG A 72 23.78 6.77 2.87
C ARG A 72 22.88 7.01 1.67
N SER A 73 23.26 6.43 0.54
CA SER A 73 22.36 6.32 -0.60
C SER A 73 21.30 5.25 -0.35
N TYR A 74 20.11 5.45 -0.91
CA TYR A 74 19.07 4.44 -0.95
C TYR A 74 19.44 3.31 -1.93
N GLY A 75 18.97 2.10 -1.67
CA GLY A 75 19.22 0.91 -2.50
C GLY A 75 20.45 0.10 -2.08
N ALA A 76 21.16 0.51 -1.02
CA ALA A 76 22.32 -0.22 -0.51
C ALA A 76 21.97 -1.23 0.59
N GLY A 77 20.78 -1.12 1.20
CA GLY A 77 20.32 -2.04 2.23
C GLY A 77 19.73 -3.34 1.64
N VAL A 78 19.79 -4.41 2.42
CA VAL A 78 19.20 -5.72 2.09
C VAL A 78 17.69 -5.61 1.89
N LEU A 79 16.99 -4.92 2.80
CA LEU A 79 15.55 -4.66 2.68
C LEU A 79 15.21 -3.91 1.38
N GLU A 80 16.08 -3.00 0.94
CA GLU A 80 15.85 -2.17 -0.25
C GLU A 80 16.11 -2.96 -1.53
N THR A 81 17.13 -3.82 -1.53
CA THR A 81 17.53 -4.63 -2.68
C THR A 81 16.51 -5.72 -3.01
N GLU A 82 15.84 -6.27 -2.00
CA GLU A 82 14.80 -7.31 -2.15
C GLU A 82 13.41 -6.84 -1.70
N ARG A 83 13.14 -5.53 -1.76
CA ARG A 83 11.96 -4.92 -1.14
C ARG A 83 10.63 -5.58 -1.53
N GLU A 84 10.46 -5.92 -2.81
CA GLU A 84 9.26 -6.60 -3.31
C GLU A 84 9.02 -7.96 -2.64
N LEU A 85 10.09 -8.68 -2.28
CA LEU A 85 9.98 -9.96 -1.60
C LEU A 85 9.51 -9.78 -0.16
N TYR A 86 9.99 -8.75 0.54
CA TYR A 86 9.52 -8.42 1.89
C TYR A 86 8.08 -7.93 1.86
N LEU A 87 7.73 -6.99 0.96
CA LEU A 87 6.37 -6.47 0.81
C LEU A 87 5.36 -7.57 0.46
N GLY A 88 5.75 -8.54 -0.36
CA GLY A 88 4.91 -9.68 -0.70
C GLY A 88 4.68 -10.66 0.45
N ARG A 89 5.48 -10.60 1.52
CA ARG A 89 5.57 -11.65 2.54
C ARG A 89 5.18 -11.20 3.94
N ALA A 90 5.66 -10.06 4.39
CA ALA A 90 5.51 -9.61 5.76
C ALA A 90 4.75 -8.29 5.85
N ARG A 91 3.77 -8.23 6.76
CA ARG A 91 3.09 -6.97 7.09
C ARG A 91 4.07 -6.02 7.78
N GLY A 92 3.99 -4.72 7.47
CA GLY A 92 4.89 -3.69 8.01
C GLY A 92 6.20 -3.49 7.21
N ALA A 93 6.44 -4.28 6.17
CA ALA A 93 7.61 -4.16 5.28
C ALA A 93 7.69 -2.84 4.47
N VAL A 94 6.67 -1.98 4.53
CA VAL A 94 6.69 -0.62 3.94
C VAL A 94 7.66 0.33 4.66
N THR A 95 8.17 -0.06 5.81
CA THR A 95 9.11 0.73 6.60
C THR A 95 10.41 1.03 5.83
N LEU A 96 10.92 2.25 5.97
CA LEU A 96 12.28 2.64 5.56
C LEU A 96 13.16 2.74 6.80
N PHE A 97 14.38 2.21 6.77
CA PHE A 97 15.34 2.35 7.86
C PHE A 97 16.46 3.32 7.49
N VAL A 98 16.89 4.21 8.39
CA VAL A 98 18.06 5.06 8.16
C VAL A 98 19.34 4.25 8.04
N ARG A 99 19.44 3.17 8.81
CA ARG A 99 20.43 2.10 8.66
C ARG A 99 19.79 0.80 9.12
N GLU A 100 20.32 -0.33 8.68
CA GLU A 100 19.84 -1.61 9.19
C GLU A 100 20.04 -1.73 10.70
N PRO A 101 19.06 -2.30 11.42
CA PRO A 101 19.24 -2.66 12.82
C PRO A 101 20.39 -3.66 13.00
N ALA A 102 21.28 -3.37 13.95
CA ALA A 102 22.48 -4.16 14.20
C ALA A 102 22.13 -5.57 14.73
N ALA A 103 22.77 -6.59 14.19
CA ALA A 103 22.62 -7.96 14.66
C ALA A 103 23.38 -8.18 15.97
N SER A 104 22.77 -8.90 16.91
CA SER A 104 23.49 -9.44 18.07
C SER A 104 24.36 -10.64 17.64
N THR A 105 25.25 -11.08 18.52
CA THR A 105 26.01 -12.33 18.32
C THR A 105 25.06 -13.54 18.17
N ALA A 106 23.92 -13.54 18.87
CA ALA A 106 22.92 -14.61 18.77
C ALA A 106 22.21 -14.58 17.42
N THR A 107 21.80 -13.39 16.95
CA THR A 107 21.22 -13.20 15.62
C THR A 107 22.17 -13.68 14.51
N ALA A 108 23.45 -13.30 14.57
CA ALA A 108 24.44 -13.72 13.57
C ALA A 108 24.67 -15.24 13.53
N LYS A 109 24.45 -15.95 14.66
CA LYS A 109 24.47 -17.42 14.69
C LYS A 109 23.23 -18.01 14.02
N LEU A 110 22.04 -17.44 14.30
CA LEU A 110 20.79 -17.86 13.68
C LEU A 110 20.86 -17.72 12.15
N GLU A 111 21.49 -16.66 11.65
CA GLU A 111 21.62 -16.38 10.21
C GLU A 111 22.37 -17.48 9.42
N LYS A 112 23.10 -18.36 10.09
CA LYS A 112 23.78 -19.53 9.48
C LYS A 112 22.86 -20.73 9.29
N GLU A 113 21.67 -20.72 9.90
CA GLU A 113 20.66 -21.78 9.73
C GLU A 113 19.81 -21.55 8.47
N ILE A 114 19.07 -22.59 8.04
CA ILE A 114 18.21 -22.57 6.85
C ILE A 114 17.07 -21.53 7.01
N PRO A 115 16.97 -20.52 6.12
CA PRO A 115 15.89 -19.53 6.13
C PRO A 115 14.49 -20.15 6.07
N GLY A 116 13.49 -19.44 6.61
CA GLY A 116 12.09 -19.87 6.60
C GLY A 116 11.76 -21.00 7.58
N THR A 117 12.76 -21.63 8.21
CA THR A 117 12.54 -22.65 9.26
C THR A 117 13.19 -22.27 10.59
N ARG A 118 14.22 -21.42 10.54
CA ARG A 118 15.06 -21.09 11.70
C ARG A 118 14.33 -20.27 12.77
N VAL A 119 13.44 -19.35 12.39
CA VAL A 119 12.62 -18.57 13.33
C VAL A 119 11.76 -19.49 14.22
N MET A 120 11.02 -20.41 13.60
CA MET A 120 10.21 -21.40 14.33
C MET A 120 11.06 -22.31 15.23
N ARG A 121 12.21 -22.76 14.72
CA ARG A 121 13.11 -23.64 15.46
C ARG A 121 13.70 -22.94 16.69
N ILE A 122 14.13 -21.68 16.56
CA ILE A 122 14.65 -20.94 17.72
C ILE A 122 13.55 -20.64 18.72
N ALA A 123 12.37 -20.18 18.28
CA ALA A 123 11.22 -19.95 19.16
C ALA A 123 10.84 -21.21 19.95
N GLY A 124 10.85 -22.39 19.31
CA GLY A 124 10.62 -23.67 19.99
C GLY A 124 11.72 -24.04 20.99
N ARG A 125 13.00 -23.80 20.67
CA ARG A 125 14.15 -24.10 21.54
C ARG A 125 14.20 -23.20 22.78
N THR A 126 13.84 -21.93 22.62
CA THR A 126 13.92 -20.91 23.69
C THR A 126 12.55 -20.53 24.24
N LYS A 127 11.53 -21.38 24.09
CA LYS A 127 10.15 -21.11 24.56
C LYS A 127 10.04 -20.77 26.06
N HIS A 128 11.03 -21.16 26.86
CA HIS A 128 11.11 -20.87 28.29
C HIS A 128 12.19 -19.82 28.64
N ASP A 129 12.88 -19.28 27.64
CA ASP A 129 13.92 -18.26 27.78
C ASP A 129 13.63 -17.10 26.82
N LYS A 130 12.66 -16.27 27.23
CA LYS A 130 12.24 -15.09 26.46
C LYS A 130 13.36 -14.07 26.27
N PRO A 131 14.22 -13.77 27.28
CA PRO A 131 15.39 -12.93 27.07
C PRO A 131 16.28 -13.41 25.92
N ALA A 132 16.63 -14.70 25.87
CA ALA A 132 17.44 -15.25 24.78
C ALA A 132 16.71 -15.20 23.43
N LEU A 133 15.39 -15.46 23.42
CA LEU A 133 14.59 -15.34 22.20
C LEU A 133 14.59 -13.90 21.67
N ARG A 134 14.41 -12.91 22.55
CA ARG A 134 14.47 -11.48 22.20
C ARG A 134 15.85 -11.08 21.66
N ASP A 135 16.93 -11.45 22.35
CA ASP A 135 18.30 -11.16 21.89
C ASP A 135 18.59 -11.77 20.51
N THR A 136 17.94 -12.89 20.18
CA THR A 136 18.12 -13.56 18.89
C THR A 136 17.25 -12.96 17.79
N LEU A 137 15.96 -12.71 18.05
CA LEU A 137 14.97 -12.29 17.05
C LEU A 137 14.80 -10.76 16.91
N LEU A 138 15.10 -10.00 17.96
CA LEU A 138 14.96 -8.54 17.95
C LEU A 138 16.34 -7.89 17.78
N ARG A 139 16.50 -7.11 16.72
CA ARG A 139 17.73 -6.34 16.45
C ARG A 139 17.57 -4.92 16.94
N GLU A 140 18.26 -4.54 18.02
CA GLU A 140 18.05 -3.23 18.68
C GLU A 140 16.57 -2.96 19.05
N GLY A 141 15.84 -4.03 19.39
CA GLY A 141 14.40 -4.03 19.66
C GLY A 141 13.52 -4.20 18.42
N TYR A 142 14.06 -4.16 17.21
CA TYR A 142 13.28 -4.29 15.97
C TYR A 142 13.01 -5.73 15.59
N VAL A 143 11.76 -5.99 15.19
CA VAL A 143 11.35 -7.21 14.50
C VAL A 143 11.86 -7.14 13.06
N TYR A 144 13.07 -7.66 12.84
CA TYR A 144 13.77 -7.52 11.57
C TYR A 144 14.56 -8.77 11.21
N ALA A 145 14.53 -9.10 9.93
CA ALA A 145 15.31 -10.17 9.33
C ALA A 145 15.92 -9.70 8.01
N THR A 146 17.12 -10.21 7.72
CA THR A 146 17.86 -10.00 6.46
C THR A 146 17.46 -10.97 5.34
N ASN A 147 16.56 -11.92 5.63
CA ASN A 147 16.01 -12.80 4.61
C ASN A 147 14.47 -12.67 4.53
N PRO A 148 13.90 -12.54 3.33
CA PRO A 148 12.45 -12.42 3.16
C PRO A 148 11.63 -13.60 3.71
N ASP A 149 12.13 -14.84 3.65
CA ASP A 149 11.41 -16.00 4.17
C ASP A 149 11.29 -15.95 5.71
N ASP A 150 12.30 -15.42 6.40
CA ASP A 150 12.21 -15.24 7.86
C ASP A 150 11.33 -14.06 8.23
N SER A 151 11.26 -13.02 7.41
CA SER A 151 10.33 -11.90 7.65
C SER A 151 8.88 -12.40 7.69
N PHE A 152 8.53 -13.35 6.82
CA PHE A 152 7.23 -14.03 6.86
C PHE A 152 7.05 -14.81 8.14
N GLU A 153 8.03 -15.63 8.54
CA GLU A 153 7.90 -16.44 9.77
C GLU A 153 7.82 -15.57 11.03
N LEU A 154 8.54 -14.44 11.09
CA LEU A 154 8.43 -13.45 12.17
C LEU A 154 6.99 -12.92 12.27
N ASP A 155 6.44 -12.42 11.16
CA ASP A 155 5.08 -11.86 11.10
C ASP A 155 3.98 -12.91 11.34
N ALA A 156 4.15 -14.12 10.81
CA ALA A 156 3.13 -15.16 10.84
C ALA A 156 3.09 -15.97 12.13
N ARG A 157 4.21 -16.07 12.86
CA ARG A 157 4.37 -17.04 13.95
C ARG A 157 4.68 -16.44 15.31
N ILE A 158 5.41 -15.34 15.36
CA ILE A 158 5.86 -14.77 16.62
C ILE A 158 4.77 -13.87 17.20
N LYS A 159 4.42 -14.12 18.45
CA LYS A 159 3.48 -13.30 19.23
C LYS A 159 4.25 -12.52 20.30
N LEU A 160 3.65 -11.42 20.76
CA LEU A 160 4.20 -10.63 21.87
C LEU A 160 4.40 -11.46 23.14
N ILE A 161 3.51 -12.44 23.40
CA ILE A 161 3.62 -13.35 24.55
C ILE A 161 4.78 -14.35 24.44
N ASP A 162 5.32 -14.58 23.25
CA ASP A 162 6.52 -15.40 23.08
C ASP A 162 7.76 -14.59 23.49
N LEU A 163 7.70 -13.27 23.30
CA LEU A 163 8.80 -12.34 23.52
C LEU A 163 8.81 -11.74 24.93
N PHE A 164 7.67 -11.53 25.58
CA PHE A 164 7.60 -10.78 26.86
C PHE A 164 6.73 -11.48 27.91
N ASP A 165 7.08 -11.31 29.18
CA ASP A 165 6.27 -11.68 30.36
C ASP A 165 5.82 -10.48 31.19
N GLU A 166 6.40 -9.33 30.92
CA GLU A 166 6.14 -8.05 31.56
C GLU A 166 4.65 -7.67 31.47
N GLU A 167 4.11 -7.05 32.52
CA GLU A 167 2.70 -6.63 32.53
C GLU A 167 2.43 -5.54 31.49
N HIS A 168 3.38 -4.61 31.35
CA HIS A 168 3.34 -3.55 30.36
C HIS A 168 4.59 -3.60 29.47
N ILE A 169 4.39 -3.37 28.18
CA ILE A 169 5.46 -3.19 27.18
C ILE A 169 5.14 -2.02 26.26
N VAL A 170 6.15 -1.57 25.52
CA VAL A 170 6.00 -0.50 24.52
C VAL A 170 6.20 -1.05 23.12
N LEU A 171 5.28 -0.71 22.22
CA LEU A 171 5.34 -0.98 20.79
C LEU A 171 5.49 0.34 20.03
N GLU A 172 6.56 0.48 19.24
CA GLU A 172 6.74 1.60 18.31
C GLU A 172 6.49 1.08 16.89
N ARG A 173 5.53 1.68 16.19
CA ARG A 173 5.13 1.30 14.83
C ARG A 173 4.85 2.55 14.02
N GLY A 174 5.60 2.72 12.93
CA GLY A 174 5.49 3.93 12.12
C GLY A 174 5.80 5.17 12.97
N GLU A 175 4.98 6.20 12.89
CA GLU A 175 5.13 7.38 13.75
C GLU A 175 4.46 7.26 15.14
N GLU A 176 3.83 6.13 15.45
CA GLU A 176 3.06 5.93 16.68
C GLU A 176 3.84 5.12 17.73
N THR A 177 3.57 5.44 19.01
CA THR A 177 4.06 4.67 20.16
C THR A 177 2.85 4.23 20.98
N PHE A 178 2.76 2.93 21.26
CA PHE A 178 1.64 2.32 21.97
C PHE A 178 2.10 1.70 23.28
N ALA A 179 1.36 1.99 24.36
CA ALA A 179 1.43 1.22 25.59
C ALA A 179 0.56 -0.04 25.45
N LEU A 180 1.13 -1.20 25.77
CA LEU A 180 0.44 -2.47 25.70
C LEU A 180 0.38 -3.12 27.08
N GLU A 181 -0.80 -3.63 27.43
CA GLU A 181 -1.09 -4.31 28.69
C GLU A 181 -1.27 -5.81 28.43
N ARG A 182 -0.63 -6.64 29.25
CA ARG A 182 -0.78 -8.10 29.21
C ARG A 182 -2.10 -8.51 29.87
N LYS A 183 -3.00 -9.13 29.10
CA LYS A 183 -4.27 -9.68 29.60
C LYS A 183 -4.33 -11.18 29.49
N LYS A 184 -4.73 -11.80 30.60
CA LYS A 184 -5.09 -13.23 30.65
C LYS A 184 -6.60 -13.35 30.68
N ASN A 185 -7.16 -13.96 29.64
CA ASN A 185 -8.56 -14.38 29.64
C ASN A 185 -8.65 -15.90 29.89
N ARG A 186 -9.87 -16.45 29.88
CA ARG A 186 -10.11 -17.88 30.15
C ARG A 186 -9.39 -18.82 29.16
N TYR A 187 -9.13 -18.37 27.94
CA TYR A 187 -8.68 -19.20 26.82
C TYR A 187 -7.24 -18.89 26.37
N GLU A 188 -6.76 -17.66 26.58
CA GLU A 188 -5.46 -17.21 26.11
C GLU A 188 -4.88 -16.07 26.95
N THR A 189 -3.57 -15.88 26.82
CA THR A 189 -2.86 -14.68 27.27
C THR A 189 -2.46 -13.89 26.04
N VAL A 190 -2.74 -12.59 26.03
CA VAL A 190 -2.46 -11.68 24.92
C VAL A 190 -1.98 -10.35 25.44
N TYR A 191 -1.35 -9.54 24.59
CA TYR A 191 -1.16 -8.12 24.86
C TYR A 191 -2.23 -7.34 24.12
N VAL A 192 -2.81 -6.33 24.77
CA VAL A 192 -3.82 -5.45 24.18
C VAL A 192 -3.35 -4.00 24.25
N TYR A 193 -3.82 -3.16 23.34
CA TYR A 193 -3.58 -1.71 23.45
C TYR A 193 -4.24 -1.16 24.71
N GLU A 194 -3.51 -0.37 25.49
CA GLU A 194 -3.98 0.22 26.75
C GLU A 194 -4.92 1.41 26.51
N ASP A 195 -4.65 2.17 25.45
CA ASP A 195 -5.31 3.42 25.10
C ASP A 195 -5.56 3.58 23.59
N GLY A 196 -6.05 4.76 23.21
CA GLY A 196 -6.33 5.14 21.83
C GLY A 196 -7.51 4.39 21.18
N PRO A 197 -7.70 4.57 19.85
CA PRO A 197 -8.79 3.96 19.10
C PRO A 197 -8.80 2.42 19.12
N ARG A 198 -7.66 1.80 19.44
CA ARG A 198 -7.49 0.34 19.49
C ARG A 198 -7.58 -0.23 20.90
N LYS A 199 -7.95 0.57 21.92
CA LYS A 199 -8.01 0.13 23.31
C LYS A 199 -8.72 -1.21 23.48
N GLY A 200 -8.06 -2.12 24.19
CA GLY A 200 -8.55 -3.47 24.48
C GLY A 200 -8.46 -4.47 23.31
N LYS A 201 -8.04 -4.03 22.12
CA LYS A 201 -7.81 -4.93 20.98
C LYS A 201 -6.45 -5.63 21.12
N THR A 202 -6.38 -6.89 20.71
CA THR A 202 -5.13 -7.65 20.72
C THR A 202 -4.11 -7.02 19.78
N ALA A 203 -2.93 -6.70 20.31
CA ALA A 203 -1.78 -6.26 19.54
C ALA A 203 -1.09 -7.46 18.90
N GLN A 204 -0.67 -7.28 17.65
CA GLN A 204 0.11 -8.26 16.89
C GLN A 204 1.48 -7.67 16.59
N VAL A 205 2.48 -8.54 16.50
CA VAL A 205 3.81 -8.20 16.01
C VAL A 205 3.77 -8.08 14.49
N LEU A 206 4.34 -7.02 13.93
CA LEU A 206 4.57 -6.84 12.50
C LEU A 206 6.06 -6.66 12.24
N PHE A 207 6.48 -6.92 11.00
CA PHE A 207 7.84 -6.63 10.57
C PHE A 207 8.12 -5.11 10.63
N GLY A 208 9.27 -4.74 11.17
CA GLY A 208 9.67 -3.35 11.36
C GLY A 208 9.19 -2.71 12.66
N ASP A 209 8.31 -3.37 13.43
CA ASP A 209 7.95 -2.91 14.77
C ASP A 209 9.18 -2.87 15.67
N ARG A 210 9.26 -1.86 16.56
CA ARG A 210 10.18 -1.87 17.69
C ARG A 210 9.45 -2.24 18.96
N LEU A 211 10.03 -3.16 19.72
CA LEU A 211 9.49 -3.63 20.99
C LEU A 211 10.52 -3.39 22.09
N ARG A 212 10.05 -2.88 23.23
CA ARG A 212 10.88 -2.70 24.41
C ARG A 212 10.06 -2.82 25.69
N LYS A 213 10.74 -3.07 26.80
CA LYS A 213 10.12 -2.94 28.12
C LYS A 213 9.90 -1.46 28.45
N VAL A 214 9.04 -1.20 29.44
CA VAL A 214 8.75 0.17 29.88
C VAL A 214 9.99 0.84 30.47
N ASP A 215 10.81 0.09 31.19
CA ASP A 215 12.04 0.53 31.87
C ASP A 215 13.27 0.60 30.94
N ASP A 216 13.20 0.01 29.75
CA ASP A 216 14.26 0.14 28.74
C ASP A 216 14.36 1.59 28.24
N PRO A 217 15.57 2.12 28.01
CA PRO A 217 15.75 3.50 27.55
C PRO A 217 15.09 3.71 26.18
N LYS A 218 14.43 4.86 26.02
CA LYS A 218 13.94 5.31 24.73
C LYS A 218 15.12 5.76 23.87
N LEU A 219 15.39 5.01 22.82
CA LEU A 219 16.40 5.33 21.81
C LEU A 219 15.75 5.98 20.60
N ASP A 220 16.51 6.78 19.85
CA ASP A 220 16.01 7.34 18.60
C ASP A 220 15.59 6.23 17.62
N PRO A 221 14.43 6.37 16.95
CA PRO A 221 13.96 5.35 16.04
C PRO A 221 14.81 5.34 14.76
N LEU A 222 15.17 4.14 14.31
CA LEU A 222 15.86 3.93 13.04
C LEU A 222 14.90 3.94 11.84
N HIS A 223 13.63 3.65 12.07
CA HIS A 223 12.63 3.57 11.02
C HIS A 223 12.04 4.94 10.67
N ARG A 224 11.51 5.07 9.46
CA ARG A 224 10.76 6.21 8.93
C ARG A 224 9.47 5.71 8.31
N ASP A 225 8.36 6.37 8.66
CA ASP A 225 7.04 5.99 8.19
C ASP A 225 6.70 6.67 6.87
N VAL A 226 7.20 6.09 5.77
CA VAL A 226 6.99 6.63 4.41
C VAL A 226 5.54 6.51 3.97
N LEU A 227 4.80 5.51 4.45
CA LEU A 227 3.40 5.29 4.06
C LEU A 227 2.49 6.35 4.70
N SER A 228 2.63 6.61 6.00
CA SER A 228 1.89 7.70 6.63
C SER A 228 2.27 9.06 6.04
N PHE A 229 3.55 9.24 5.70
CA PHE A 229 4.03 10.42 4.99
C PHE A 229 3.37 10.61 3.62
N SER A 230 3.30 9.58 2.77
CA SER A 230 2.63 9.68 1.45
C SER A 230 1.14 9.97 1.58
N HIS A 231 0.46 9.35 2.55
CA HIS A 231 -0.95 9.61 2.79
C HIS A 231 -1.24 11.06 3.21
N ARG A 232 -0.37 11.66 4.04
CA ARG A 232 -0.54 13.06 4.48
C ARG A 232 -0.16 14.05 3.39
N GLU A 233 0.95 13.83 2.70
CA GLU A 233 1.48 14.80 1.74
C GLU A 233 0.91 14.64 0.33
N GLY A 234 0.28 13.50 0.02
CA GLY A 234 -0.48 13.31 -1.23
C GLY A 234 0.34 12.92 -2.45
N PHE A 235 1.64 12.67 -2.32
CA PHE A 235 2.47 12.18 -3.43
C PHE A 235 2.19 10.70 -3.73
N ASP A 236 2.37 10.31 -5.00
CA ASP A 236 2.17 8.96 -5.52
C ASP A 236 3.40 8.07 -5.32
N ARG A 237 4.59 8.66 -5.49
CA ARG A 237 5.88 7.96 -5.40
C ARG A 237 6.96 8.85 -4.80
N MET A 238 7.94 8.23 -4.16
CA MET A 238 9.12 8.87 -3.60
C MET A 238 10.38 8.14 -4.09
N ASP A 239 11.19 8.84 -4.89
CA ASP A 239 12.53 8.37 -5.27
C ASP A 239 13.54 8.96 -4.30
N ILE A 240 14.19 8.12 -3.50
CA ILE A 240 15.13 8.56 -2.48
C ILE A 240 16.54 8.64 -3.07
N GLU A 241 17.21 9.77 -2.89
CA GLU A 241 18.61 9.95 -3.26
C GLU A 241 19.54 9.69 -2.05
N ARG A 242 19.16 10.24 -0.89
CA ARG A 242 19.98 10.19 0.33
C ARG A 242 19.12 10.05 1.58
N VAL A 243 19.55 9.21 2.51
CA VAL A 243 18.96 9.05 3.84
C VAL A 243 19.99 9.40 4.90
N SER A 244 19.64 10.33 5.78
CA SER A 244 20.40 10.70 6.98
C SER A 244 19.53 10.54 8.23
N ASN A 245 20.07 10.88 9.41
CA ASN A 245 19.31 10.76 10.66
C ASN A 245 18.17 11.79 10.73
N ASP A 246 18.40 13.02 10.28
CA ASP A 246 17.48 14.16 10.43
C ASP A 246 16.80 14.57 9.12
N ALA A 247 17.28 14.11 7.96
CA ALA A 247 16.70 14.45 6.67
C ALA A 247 16.80 13.35 5.61
N ILE A 248 15.91 13.40 4.63
CA ILE A 248 15.91 12.59 3.41
C ILE A 248 15.89 13.54 2.21
N LEU A 249 16.78 13.29 1.25
CA LEU A 249 16.72 13.93 -0.06
C LEU A 249 15.97 13.01 -1.01
N ALA A 250 14.90 13.53 -1.59
CA ALA A 250 14.05 12.74 -2.46
C ALA A 250 13.42 13.56 -3.59
N LYS A 251 12.96 12.86 -4.62
CA LYS A 251 12.01 13.37 -5.60
C LYS A 251 10.64 12.81 -5.28
N LEU A 252 9.67 13.70 -5.09
CA LEU A 252 8.27 13.33 -4.86
C LEU A 252 7.49 13.49 -6.17
N HIS A 253 6.68 12.49 -6.49
CA HIS A 253 5.84 12.45 -7.69
C HIS A 253 4.41 12.83 -7.32
N TYR A 254 3.88 13.90 -7.92
CA TYR A 254 2.52 14.39 -7.78
C TYR A 254 1.84 14.33 -9.15
N GLY A 255 1.20 13.21 -9.46
CA GLY A 255 0.71 12.97 -10.82
C GLY A 255 1.84 13.01 -11.85
N GLU A 256 1.77 13.96 -12.79
CA GLU A 256 2.80 14.16 -13.82
C GLU A 256 3.96 15.06 -13.36
N THR A 257 3.81 15.74 -12.22
CA THR A 257 4.83 16.67 -11.70
C THR A 257 5.79 15.94 -10.76
N VAL A 258 7.09 16.09 -10.99
CA VAL A 258 8.15 15.56 -10.13
C VAL A 258 8.92 16.71 -9.52
N ALA A 259 9.11 16.71 -8.20
CA ALA A 259 9.78 17.78 -7.49
C ALA A 259 10.85 17.27 -6.52
N LYS A 260 12.03 17.89 -6.53
CA LYS A 260 13.09 17.69 -5.53
C LYS A 260 12.71 18.33 -4.21
N VAL A 261 12.76 17.54 -3.15
CA VAL A 261 12.29 17.92 -1.83
C VAL A 261 13.30 17.51 -0.77
N VAL A 262 13.57 18.44 0.16
CA VAL A 262 14.17 18.09 1.45
C VAL A 262 13.05 17.65 2.38
N VAL A 263 13.10 16.39 2.82
CA VAL A 263 12.14 15.83 3.76
C VAL A 263 12.81 15.77 5.14
N GLY A 264 12.28 16.53 6.09
CA GLY A 264 12.74 16.49 7.48
C GLY A 264 12.25 15.25 8.20
N ALA A 265 13.07 14.75 9.13
CA ALA A 265 12.76 13.60 9.97
C ALA A 265 12.83 13.98 11.45
N GLN A 266 11.69 13.87 12.14
CA GLN A 266 11.62 13.97 13.60
C GLN A 266 11.30 12.58 14.17
N GLY A 267 12.35 11.84 14.52
CA GLY A 267 12.21 10.42 14.84
C GLY A 267 11.69 9.65 13.62
N ALA A 268 10.58 8.93 13.76
CA ALA A 268 9.98 8.16 12.67
C ALA A 268 9.08 8.98 11.74
N LYS A 269 8.64 10.16 12.19
CA LYS A 269 7.77 11.05 11.43
C LYS A 269 8.56 11.83 10.39
N LEU A 270 8.01 11.89 9.17
CA LEU A 270 8.55 12.65 8.04
C LEU A 270 7.65 13.86 7.72
N SER A 271 8.25 14.94 7.22
CA SER A 271 7.52 16.11 6.71
C SER A 271 8.30 16.79 5.60
N VAL A 272 7.60 17.38 4.64
CA VAL A 272 8.24 18.25 3.64
C VAL A 272 8.81 19.48 4.37
N GLU A 273 10.12 19.69 4.31
CA GLU A 273 10.76 20.92 4.82
C GLU A 273 10.70 22.03 3.78
N CYS A 274 11.12 21.73 2.54
CA CYS A 274 11.13 22.69 1.44
C CYS A 274 11.28 22.01 0.07
N PHE A 275 10.96 22.74 -1.00
CA PHE A 275 11.14 22.33 -2.39
C PHE A 275 12.40 22.97 -2.99
N ALA A 276 13.35 22.15 -3.43
CA ALA A 276 14.54 22.60 -4.16
C ALA A 276 14.23 22.71 -5.66
N GLU A 277 13.11 23.37 -5.96
CA GLU A 277 12.55 23.55 -7.30
C GLU A 277 12.10 25.00 -7.51
N PRO A 278 12.18 25.50 -8.75
CA PRO A 278 11.70 26.83 -9.10
C PRO A 278 10.17 26.96 -8.92
N HIS A 279 9.70 28.21 -8.85
CA HIS A 279 8.31 28.55 -8.58
C HIS A 279 7.29 27.85 -9.49
N ASP A 280 7.57 27.74 -10.80
CA ASP A 280 6.68 27.12 -11.78
C ASP A 280 6.43 25.63 -11.48
N VAL A 281 7.45 24.91 -11.03
CA VAL A 281 7.31 23.51 -10.60
C VAL A 281 6.52 23.43 -9.29
N ARG A 282 6.76 24.34 -8.33
CA ARG A 282 5.99 24.38 -7.07
C ARG A 282 4.50 24.70 -7.31
N ASP A 283 4.21 25.60 -8.24
CA ASP A 283 2.84 25.88 -8.68
C ASP A 283 2.18 24.65 -9.31
N ALA A 284 2.93 23.89 -10.12
CA ALA A 284 2.44 22.65 -10.71
C ALA A 284 2.12 21.60 -9.63
N VAL A 285 2.98 21.45 -8.61
CA VAL A 285 2.72 20.59 -7.43
C VAL A 285 1.43 21.01 -6.73
N THR A 286 1.25 22.31 -6.50
CA THR A 286 0.03 22.86 -5.85
C THR A 286 -1.22 22.48 -6.64
N LYS A 287 -1.22 22.69 -7.97
CA LYS A 287 -2.34 22.35 -8.86
C LYS A 287 -2.66 20.86 -8.85
N GLU A 288 -1.65 20.00 -8.90
CA GLU A 288 -1.86 18.54 -8.84
C GLU A 288 -2.39 18.09 -7.49
N LEU A 289 -1.91 18.67 -6.38
CA LEU A 289 -2.44 18.40 -5.05
C LEU A 289 -3.90 18.82 -4.94
N GLU A 290 -4.26 20.03 -5.38
CA GLU A 290 -5.65 20.53 -5.39
C GLU A 290 -6.58 19.62 -6.19
N LYS A 291 -6.16 19.20 -7.39
CA LYS A 291 -6.88 18.26 -8.24
C LYS A 291 -7.09 16.90 -7.57
N LYS A 292 -6.13 16.44 -6.76
CA LYS A 292 -6.13 15.13 -6.10
C LYS A 292 -6.77 15.14 -4.71
N GLN A 293 -7.07 16.29 -4.11
CA GLN A 293 -7.59 16.37 -2.73
C GLN A 293 -8.80 15.46 -2.48
N TRP A 294 -9.76 15.43 -3.42
CA TRP A 294 -10.95 14.57 -3.29
C TRP A 294 -10.56 13.08 -3.23
N ARG A 295 -9.57 12.66 -4.03
CA ARG A 295 -9.09 11.27 -4.08
C ARG A 295 -8.42 10.90 -2.76
N MET A 296 -7.58 11.78 -2.21
CA MET A 296 -6.94 11.58 -0.91
C MET A 296 -7.99 11.40 0.21
N ARG A 297 -9.05 12.21 0.21
CA ARG A 297 -10.15 12.09 1.18
C ARG A 297 -10.91 10.77 1.00
N ALA A 298 -11.29 10.43 -0.22
CA ALA A 298 -11.94 9.16 -0.55
C ALA A 298 -11.11 7.94 -0.10
N GLU A 299 -9.80 7.92 -0.39
CA GLU A 299 -8.92 6.82 0.01
C GLU A 299 -8.78 6.69 1.53
N ALA A 300 -8.65 7.79 2.28
CA ALA A 300 -8.61 7.67 3.73
C ALA A 300 -9.98 7.28 4.34
N ARG A 301 -11.12 7.69 3.74
CA ARG A 301 -12.43 7.18 4.18
C ARG A 301 -12.57 5.67 3.91
N MET A 302 -12.07 5.20 2.77
CA MET A 302 -11.99 3.76 2.48
C MET A 302 -11.17 3.02 3.53
N ARG A 303 -10.00 3.54 3.92
CA ARG A 303 -9.14 2.94 4.98
C ARG A 303 -9.83 2.89 6.35
N GLU A 304 -10.57 3.93 6.72
CA GLU A 304 -11.38 3.95 7.94
C GLU A 304 -12.43 2.83 7.93
N VAL A 305 -13.17 2.69 6.84
CA VAL A 305 -14.18 1.64 6.69
C VAL A 305 -13.58 0.24 6.67
N ILE A 306 -12.38 0.07 6.09
CA ILE A 306 -11.63 -1.18 6.22
C ILE A 306 -11.37 -1.45 7.70
N ASN A 307 -10.86 -0.48 8.47
CA ASN A 307 -10.65 -0.65 9.92
C ASN A 307 -11.94 -1.05 10.65
N GLU A 308 -13.06 -0.37 10.37
CA GLU A 308 -14.38 -0.69 10.94
C GLU A 308 -14.77 -2.15 10.67
N GLN A 309 -14.65 -2.62 9.43
CA GLN A 309 -14.98 -4.01 9.07
C GLN A 309 -14.05 -5.05 9.69
N LEU A 310 -12.77 -4.74 9.82
CA LEU A 310 -11.82 -5.60 10.53
C LEU A 310 -12.16 -5.69 12.02
N ASP A 311 -12.59 -4.58 12.62
CA ASP A 311 -12.98 -4.51 14.03
C ASP A 311 -14.30 -5.21 14.33
N GLU A 312 -15.22 -5.20 13.38
CA GLU A 312 -16.48 -5.96 13.45
C GLU A 312 -16.27 -7.47 13.28
N ALA A 313 -15.24 -7.86 12.53
CA ALA A 313 -14.90 -9.25 12.24
C ALA A 313 -16.12 -10.05 11.76
N LEU A 314 -16.88 -9.48 10.81
CA LEU A 314 -18.12 -10.07 10.31
C LEU A 314 -17.91 -11.53 9.83
N PRO A 315 -18.89 -12.41 10.07
CA PRO A 315 -18.74 -13.83 9.76
C PRO A 315 -18.66 -14.02 8.24
N PHE A 316 -17.84 -14.98 7.84
CA PHE A 316 -17.87 -15.44 6.45
C PHE A 316 -19.24 -16.04 6.13
N ASP A 317 -19.77 -15.71 4.96
CA ASP A 317 -21.08 -16.21 4.54
C ASP A 317 -20.97 -17.65 4.06
N ARG A 318 -21.01 -18.56 5.02
CA ARG A 318 -21.06 -20.00 4.82
C ARG A 318 -21.74 -20.67 6.02
N PRO A 319 -22.68 -21.61 5.80
CA PRO A 319 -23.23 -22.44 6.88
C PRO A 319 -22.11 -23.15 7.67
N ARG A 320 -22.20 -23.25 9.00
CA ARG A 320 -21.05 -23.73 9.83
C ARG A 320 -20.58 -25.14 9.49
N ASP A 321 -21.48 -26.02 9.07
CA ASP A 321 -21.16 -27.41 8.74
C ASP A 321 -20.65 -27.60 7.31
N GLU A 322 -20.74 -26.56 6.47
CA GLU A 322 -20.26 -26.59 5.10
C GLU A 322 -18.72 -26.50 5.06
N LYS A 323 -18.10 -27.47 4.40
CA LYS A 323 -16.63 -27.55 4.30
C LYS A 323 -16.11 -26.86 3.05
N GLY A 324 -16.87 -26.90 1.96
CA GLY A 324 -16.50 -26.38 0.65
C GLY A 324 -17.00 -24.96 0.37
N PRO A 325 -16.70 -24.42 -0.81
CA PRO A 325 -17.22 -23.13 -1.27
C PRO A 325 -18.63 -23.22 -1.87
N ASP A 326 -19.22 -24.42 -1.92
CA ASP A 326 -20.41 -24.72 -2.74
C ASP A 326 -21.66 -23.94 -2.29
N ARG A 327 -21.69 -23.52 -1.02
CA ARG A 327 -22.78 -22.74 -0.39
C ARG A 327 -22.32 -21.39 0.14
N ASP A 328 -21.20 -20.88 -0.39
CA ASP A 328 -20.72 -19.55 -0.05
C ASP A 328 -21.71 -18.49 -0.55
N GLY A 329 -22.16 -17.61 0.35
CA GLY A 329 -23.12 -16.55 0.01
C GLY A 329 -24.60 -16.93 0.18
N GLU A 330 -24.92 -18.00 0.90
CA GLU A 330 -26.32 -18.37 1.16
C GLU A 330 -26.96 -17.70 2.38
N LEU A 331 -26.18 -17.31 3.39
CA LEU A 331 -26.68 -16.83 4.69
C LEU A 331 -27.21 -15.39 4.64
N ARG A 332 -26.62 -14.49 3.84
CA ARG A 332 -27.01 -13.06 3.82
C ARG A 332 -28.49 -12.82 3.46
N PRO A 333 -29.13 -13.54 2.53
CA PRO A 333 -30.58 -13.47 2.33
C PRO A 333 -31.41 -13.80 3.58
N TYR A 334 -31.06 -14.87 4.31
CA TYR A 334 -31.73 -15.22 5.57
C TYR A 334 -31.51 -14.15 6.64
N TRP A 335 -30.27 -13.66 6.76
CA TRP A 335 -29.92 -12.55 7.63
C TRP A 335 -30.75 -11.30 7.32
N LEU A 336 -30.87 -10.92 6.04
CA LEU A 336 -31.59 -9.71 5.62
C LEU A 336 -33.08 -9.81 5.94
N SER A 337 -33.68 -10.99 5.73
CA SER A 337 -35.06 -11.26 6.13
C SER A 337 -35.24 -11.10 7.65
N ALA A 338 -34.36 -11.69 8.45
CA ALA A 338 -34.41 -11.59 9.90
C ALA A 338 -34.18 -10.16 10.42
N TYR A 339 -33.23 -9.43 9.83
CA TYR A 339 -32.95 -8.02 10.10
C TYR A 339 -34.19 -7.14 9.87
N LYS A 340 -34.83 -7.25 8.69
CA LYS A 340 -36.06 -6.51 8.36
C LYS A 340 -37.20 -6.81 9.33
N ASN A 341 -37.26 -8.05 9.85
CA ASN A 341 -38.26 -8.50 10.81
C ASN A 341 -37.84 -8.28 12.28
N ARG A 342 -36.74 -7.55 12.55
CA ARG A 342 -36.21 -7.29 13.91
C ARG A 342 -35.96 -8.56 14.74
N ARG A 343 -35.69 -9.69 14.10
CA ARG A 343 -35.36 -10.93 14.81
C ARG A 343 -33.92 -10.84 15.34
N PRO A 344 -33.65 -11.31 16.57
CA PRO A 344 -32.29 -11.30 17.11
C PRO A 344 -31.39 -12.36 16.44
N THR A 345 -32.00 -13.40 15.88
CA THR A 345 -31.33 -14.53 15.24
C THR A 345 -32.08 -15.00 13.98
N PHE A 346 -31.39 -15.73 13.12
CA PHE A 346 -31.97 -16.52 12.03
C PHE A 346 -31.42 -17.94 12.05
N GLU A 347 -32.06 -18.86 11.35
CA GLU A 347 -31.66 -20.27 11.29
C GLU A 347 -31.28 -20.66 9.87
N ALA A 348 -30.22 -21.46 9.74
CA ALA A 348 -29.88 -22.19 8.52
C ALA A 348 -29.38 -23.58 8.92
N ASP A 349 -29.96 -24.63 8.34
CA ASP A 349 -29.64 -26.04 8.62
C ASP A 349 -29.71 -26.41 10.11
N GLY A 350 -30.75 -25.98 10.84
CA GLY A 350 -30.88 -26.27 12.28
C GLY A 350 -29.98 -25.43 13.18
N GLN A 351 -29.16 -24.53 12.62
CA GLN A 351 -28.21 -23.72 13.38
C GLN A 351 -28.62 -22.26 13.47
N GLY A 352 -28.54 -21.71 14.68
CA GLY A 352 -28.79 -20.30 14.95
C GLY A 352 -27.59 -19.40 14.64
N TYR A 353 -27.87 -18.29 13.94
CA TYR A 353 -26.93 -17.22 13.62
C TYR A 353 -27.44 -15.89 14.18
N PRO A 354 -26.57 -15.07 14.79
CA PRO A 354 -26.95 -13.73 15.24
C PRO A 354 -27.23 -12.79 14.06
N VAL A 355 -28.18 -11.86 14.25
CA VAL A 355 -28.43 -10.76 13.30
C VAL A 355 -27.58 -9.53 13.65
N PHE A 356 -27.25 -9.36 14.93
CA PHE A 356 -26.52 -8.22 15.46
C PHE A 356 -25.32 -8.68 16.30
N LEU A 357 -24.26 -7.89 16.28
CA LEU A 357 -23.14 -7.99 17.20
C LEU A 357 -23.61 -7.71 18.64
N PRO A 358 -22.82 -8.09 19.67
CA PRO A 358 -23.18 -7.85 21.08
C PRO A 358 -23.46 -6.37 21.41
N ASP A 359 -22.84 -5.45 20.69
CA ASP A 359 -23.05 -4.00 20.86
C ASP A 359 -24.28 -3.46 20.09
N GLY A 360 -25.01 -4.31 19.38
CA GLY A 360 -26.20 -3.94 18.60
C GLY A 360 -25.93 -3.50 17.17
N ARG A 361 -24.68 -3.47 16.70
CA ARG A 361 -24.37 -3.25 15.28
C ARG A 361 -24.86 -4.41 14.42
N PRO A 362 -25.28 -4.17 13.18
CA PRO A 362 -25.70 -5.23 12.26
C PRO A 362 -24.53 -6.19 11.96
N GLN A 363 -24.81 -7.49 11.86
CA GLN A 363 -23.81 -8.52 11.58
C GLN A 363 -24.10 -9.27 10.27
N PRO A 364 -24.12 -8.60 9.11
CA PRO A 364 -24.37 -9.27 7.84
C PRO A 364 -23.22 -10.23 7.51
N PRO A 365 -23.52 -11.49 7.15
CA PRO A 365 -22.51 -12.39 6.60
C PRO A 365 -21.93 -11.84 5.29
N GLN A 366 -20.63 -12.05 5.07
CA GLN A 366 -19.90 -11.55 3.90
C GLN A 366 -19.08 -12.63 3.22
N VAL A 367 -19.08 -12.66 1.89
CA VAL A 367 -18.01 -13.28 1.10
C VAL A 367 -16.96 -12.23 0.69
N CYS A 368 -15.89 -12.64 0.02
CA CYS A 368 -14.80 -11.75 -0.39
C CYS A 368 -15.26 -10.55 -1.24
N VAL A 369 -16.18 -10.75 -2.20
CA VAL A 369 -16.71 -9.65 -3.02
C VAL A 369 -17.59 -8.71 -2.20
N ASP A 370 -18.35 -9.22 -1.23
CA ASP A 370 -19.15 -8.36 -0.36
C ASP A 370 -18.27 -7.43 0.47
N PHE A 371 -17.14 -7.93 1.01
CA PHE A 371 -16.21 -7.08 1.76
C PHE A 371 -15.75 -5.88 0.91
N VAL A 372 -15.41 -6.11 -0.36
CA VAL A 372 -15.00 -5.04 -1.29
C VAL A 372 -16.15 -4.05 -1.53
N LEU A 373 -17.32 -4.55 -1.94
CA LEU A 373 -18.46 -3.69 -2.31
C LEU A 373 -19.07 -2.97 -1.10
N ASP A 374 -19.16 -3.66 0.05
CA ASP A 374 -19.59 -3.07 1.31
C ASP A 374 -18.59 -2.00 1.77
N THR A 375 -17.29 -2.13 1.46
CA THR A 375 -16.31 -1.06 1.74
C THR A 375 -16.67 0.22 0.99
N TYR A 376 -16.95 0.14 -0.31
CA TYR A 376 -17.32 1.32 -1.10
C TYR A 376 -18.66 1.91 -0.67
N GLU A 377 -19.68 1.08 -0.46
CA GLU A 377 -21.00 1.53 -0.01
C GLU A 377 -20.93 2.21 1.37
N ARG A 378 -20.24 1.61 2.35
CA ARG A 378 -20.06 2.21 3.68
C ARG A 378 -19.27 3.51 3.63
N ALA A 379 -18.21 3.56 2.81
CA ALA A 379 -17.40 4.77 2.65
C ALA A 379 -18.22 5.91 2.01
N ALA A 380 -19.18 5.56 1.15
CA ALA A 380 -20.17 6.50 0.61
C ALA A 380 -21.35 6.82 1.54
N GLY A 381 -21.39 6.26 2.76
CA GLY A 381 -22.41 6.52 3.78
C GLY A 381 -23.58 5.53 3.80
N SER A 382 -23.55 4.48 2.98
CA SER A 382 -24.60 3.45 2.93
C SER A 382 -24.28 2.30 3.89
N TRP A 383 -25.00 2.20 5.01
CA TRP A 383 -24.91 1.03 5.90
C TRP A 383 -26.23 0.69 6.60
N TYR A 384 -26.31 -0.51 7.17
CA TYR A 384 -27.48 -0.95 7.94
C TYR A 384 -27.53 -0.22 9.29
N THR A 385 -28.74 0.14 9.72
CA THR A 385 -29.00 0.74 11.04
C THR A 385 -28.82 -0.26 12.18
N ARG A 386 -28.68 0.27 13.40
CA ARG A 386 -28.45 -0.53 14.62
C ARG A 386 -29.74 -1.22 15.09
N ARG A 387 -29.59 -2.17 16.02
CA ARG A 387 -30.71 -2.93 16.60
C ARG A 387 -31.80 -2.06 17.26
N ASP A 388 -31.40 -0.96 17.87
CA ASP A 388 -32.26 -0.01 18.58
C ASP A 388 -32.98 0.96 17.65
N GLU A 389 -32.63 0.96 16.36
CA GLU A 389 -33.27 1.78 15.33
C GLU A 389 -34.26 0.96 14.49
N ALA A 390 -35.10 1.63 13.70
CA ALA A 390 -35.91 0.93 12.71
C ALA A 390 -35.01 0.29 11.64
N PRO A 391 -35.22 -0.99 11.27
CA PRO A 391 -34.41 -1.65 10.25
C PRO A 391 -34.45 -0.86 8.95
N ASN A 392 -33.31 -0.30 8.60
CA ASN A 392 -33.13 0.48 7.39
C ASN A 392 -31.72 0.25 6.85
N ARG A 393 -31.52 0.62 5.59
CA ARG A 393 -30.21 0.78 4.99
C ARG A 393 -30.26 2.13 4.24
N PRO A 394 -30.04 3.26 4.93
CA PRO A 394 -30.05 4.57 4.29
C PRO A 394 -29.17 4.56 3.03
N ALA A 395 -29.70 5.15 1.96
CA ALA A 395 -28.95 5.36 0.74
C ALA A 395 -27.92 6.48 0.98
N GLY A 396 -26.65 6.13 0.84
CA GLY A 396 -25.54 7.08 0.77
C GLY A 396 -25.33 7.60 -0.65
N ARG A 397 -24.13 8.12 -0.91
CA ARG A 397 -23.73 8.67 -2.23
C ARG A 397 -23.49 7.59 -3.29
N LEU A 398 -23.44 6.32 -2.87
CA LEU A 398 -23.26 5.15 -3.72
C LEU A 398 -24.22 4.05 -3.27
N ASP A 399 -25.02 3.53 -4.20
CA ASP A 399 -25.89 2.37 -3.98
C ASP A 399 -25.66 1.32 -5.07
N ILE A 400 -24.77 0.38 -4.76
CA ILE A 400 -24.36 -0.71 -5.66
C ILE A 400 -25.51 -1.71 -5.86
N SER A 401 -26.51 -1.72 -4.96
CA SER A 401 -27.66 -2.62 -5.10
C SER A 401 -28.54 -2.29 -6.32
N THR A 402 -28.43 -1.07 -6.85
CA THR A 402 -29.18 -0.61 -8.03
C THR A 402 -28.57 -1.04 -9.36
N TRP A 403 -27.34 -1.54 -9.37
CA TRP A 403 -26.59 -1.83 -10.60
C TRP A 403 -26.94 -3.16 -11.27
N GLY A 404 -27.82 -3.96 -10.67
CA GLY A 404 -28.30 -5.20 -11.30
C GLY A 404 -27.21 -6.26 -11.55
N ILE A 405 -26.17 -6.30 -10.72
CA ILE A 405 -25.04 -7.23 -10.88
C ILE A 405 -25.52 -8.68 -10.75
N GLU A 406 -25.56 -9.41 -11.87
CA GLU A 406 -25.88 -10.85 -11.87
C GLU A 406 -24.83 -11.63 -11.07
N ASN A 407 -25.29 -12.44 -10.12
CA ASN A 407 -24.41 -13.16 -9.19
C ASN A 407 -23.37 -12.22 -8.52
N ARG A 408 -23.83 -11.06 -8.03
CA ARG A 408 -23.03 -10.01 -7.37
C ARG A 408 -21.93 -10.51 -6.44
N ARG A 409 -22.19 -11.60 -5.73
CA ARG A 409 -21.35 -12.12 -4.65
C ARG A 409 -20.22 -13.02 -5.15
N GLY A 410 -20.34 -13.54 -6.38
CA GLY A 410 -19.34 -14.40 -7.00
C GLY A 410 -18.25 -13.60 -7.71
N VAL A 411 -17.00 -14.04 -7.58
CA VAL A 411 -15.84 -13.38 -8.23
C VAL A 411 -15.99 -13.30 -9.75
N LEU A 412 -16.55 -14.33 -10.39
CA LEU A 412 -16.85 -14.32 -11.83
C LEU A 412 -18.08 -13.48 -12.20
N GLY A 413 -19.08 -13.40 -11.32
CA GLY A 413 -20.24 -12.51 -11.52
C GLY A 413 -19.78 -11.06 -11.54
N PHE A 414 -18.99 -10.67 -10.54
CA PHE A 414 -18.36 -9.34 -10.50
C PHE A 414 -17.42 -9.09 -11.68
N MET A 415 -16.64 -10.10 -12.11
CA MET A 415 -15.78 -10.00 -13.31
C MET A 415 -16.58 -9.61 -14.56
N LYS A 416 -17.68 -10.33 -14.83
CA LYS A 416 -18.54 -10.07 -16.00
C LYS A 416 -19.09 -8.65 -15.95
N PHE A 417 -19.59 -8.23 -14.78
CA PHE A 417 -20.12 -6.89 -14.59
C PHE A 417 -19.06 -5.80 -14.77
N ALA A 418 -17.89 -5.93 -14.15
CA ALA A 418 -16.82 -4.95 -14.29
C ALA A 418 -16.35 -4.85 -15.75
N GLN A 419 -16.27 -5.97 -16.46
CA GLN A 419 -15.94 -6.00 -17.88
C GLN A 419 -17.01 -5.33 -18.76
N SER A 420 -18.30 -5.51 -18.45
CA SER A 420 -19.40 -4.97 -19.24
C SER A 420 -19.80 -3.54 -18.86
N SER A 421 -19.21 -2.97 -17.80
CA SER A 421 -19.66 -1.70 -17.22
C SER A 421 -18.47 -0.73 -17.04
N PRO A 422 -17.89 -0.23 -18.15
CA PRO A 422 -16.72 0.64 -18.12
C PRO A 422 -16.99 1.98 -17.41
N ASP A 423 -18.25 2.37 -17.29
CA ASP A 423 -18.66 3.57 -16.54
C ASP A 423 -18.33 3.44 -15.04
N TYR A 424 -18.29 2.22 -14.50
CA TYR A 424 -18.00 1.94 -13.09
C TYR A 424 -16.59 1.40 -12.85
N PHE A 425 -16.06 0.60 -13.78
CA PHE A 425 -14.75 -0.04 -13.59
C PHE A 425 -13.89 -0.04 -14.86
N ASP A 426 -12.64 0.39 -14.73
CA ASP A 426 -11.58 0.07 -15.69
C ASP A 426 -11.11 -1.38 -15.46
N PHE A 427 -11.51 -2.26 -16.37
CA PHE A 427 -11.30 -3.71 -16.25
C PHE A 427 -10.10 -4.18 -17.06
N ARG A 428 -9.19 -4.91 -16.41
CA ARG A 428 -8.05 -5.58 -17.06
C ARG A 428 -7.98 -7.05 -16.67
N PRO A 429 -8.09 -7.99 -17.62
CA PRO A 429 -7.81 -9.41 -17.38
C PRO A 429 -6.31 -9.69 -17.48
N PHE A 430 -5.81 -10.63 -16.66
CA PHE A 430 -4.46 -11.21 -16.81
C PHE A 430 -4.56 -12.51 -17.61
N ARG A 431 -3.76 -12.67 -18.66
CA ARG A 431 -3.85 -13.83 -19.57
C ARG A 431 -2.48 -14.48 -19.82
N ASP A 432 -2.53 -15.74 -20.24
CA ASP A 432 -1.36 -16.48 -20.71
C ASP A 432 -0.14 -16.38 -19.77
N LYS A 433 0.94 -15.73 -20.21
CA LYS A 433 2.19 -15.59 -19.45
C LYS A 433 2.06 -14.67 -18.24
N GLU A 434 1.04 -13.82 -18.17
CA GLU A 434 0.76 -12.98 -16.99
C GLU A 434 0.11 -13.79 -15.85
N ARG A 435 -0.45 -14.98 -16.14
CA ARG A 435 -1.08 -15.88 -15.14
C ARG A 435 -0.03 -16.66 -14.34
N ILE A 436 0.95 -15.97 -13.76
CA ILE A 436 2.07 -16.59 -13.03
C ILE A 436 1.57 -17.29 -11.75
N PRO A 437 1.71 -18.62 -11.63
CA PRO A 437 1.33 -19.33 -10.41
C PRO A 437 2.20 -18.88 -9.23
N PHE A 438 1.59 -18.70 -8.06
CA PHE A 438 2.30 -18.27 -6.86
C PHE A 438 3.38 -19.27 -6.38
N ALA A 439 3.33 -20.52 -6.82
CA ALA A 439 4.43 -21.48 -6.66
C ALA A 439 5.77 -20.89 -7.15
N ASN A 440 5.74 -20.04 -8.19
CA ASN A 440 6.87 -19.29 -8.73
C ASN A 440 6.98 -17.90 -8.05
N ARG A 441 7.08 -17.85 -6.72
CA ARG A 441 7.00 -16.61 -5.91
C ARG A 441 7.85 -15.46 -6.43
N ARG A 442 9.11 -15.73 -6.77
CA ARG A 442 10.04 -14.69 -7.25
C ARG A 442 9.54 -14.08 -8.55
N GLU A 443 9.15 -14.91 -9.52
CA GLU A 443 8.59 -14.45 -10.79
C GLU A 443 7.28 -13.67 -10.58
N PHE A 444 6.42 -14.13 -9.68
CA PHE A 444 5.17 -13.44 -9.33
C PHE A 444 5.43 -12.05 -8.72
N PHE A 445 6.35 -11.93 -7.77
CA PHE A 445 6.69 -10.64 -7.16
C PHE A 445 7.44 -9.71 -8.11
N THR A 446 8.32 -10.25 -8.94
CA THR A 446 8.96 -9.49 -10.03
C THR A 446 7.91 -8.95 -10.99
N PHE A 447 6.91 -9.75 -11.38
CA PHE A 447 5.81 -9.27 -12.21
C PHE A 447 5.08 -8.09 -11.58
N LEU A 448 4.68 -8.20 -10.30
CA LEU A 448 4.01 -7.11 -9.59
C LEU A 448 4.85 -5.83 -9.50
N ARG A 449 6.16 -5.97 -9.26
CA ARG A 449 7.10 -4.84 -9.23
C ARG A 449 7.23 -4.18 -10.60
N ASP A 450 7.41 -4.96 -11.65
CA ASP A 450 7.62 -4.43 -13.00
C ASP A 450 6.36 -3.79 -13.58
N HIS A 451 5.19 -4.19 -13.08
CA HIS A 451 3.87 -3.71 -13.47
C HIS A 451 3.23 -2.77 -12.43
N HIS A 452 4.03 -2.19 -11.52
CA HIS A 452 3.53 -1.39 -10.40
C HIS A 452 2.57 -0.25 -10.81
N ALA A 453 2.79 0.37 -11.97
CA ALA A 453 1.95 1.46 -12.49
C ALA A 453 0.50 1.03 -12.80
N GLU A 454 0.25 -0.28 -12.92
CA GLU A 454 -1.07 -0.84 -13.22
C GLU A 454 -1.94 -1.02 -11.98
N PHE A 455 -1.39 -0.75 -10.79
CA PHE A 455 -2.04 -0.95 -9.48
C PHE A 455 -2.22 0.37 -8.74
N GLN A 456 -3.35 0.54 -8.07
CA GLN A 456 -3.67 1.71 -7.27
C GLN A 456 -4.53 1.34 -6.07
N ALA A 457 -4.44 2.10 -4.97
CA ALA A 457 -5.38 2.03 -3.87
C ALA A 457 -6.83 2.10 -4.38
N GLY A 458 -7.69 1.22 -3.89
CA GLY A 458 -9.06 1.03 -4.38
C GLY A 458 -9.20 0.02 -5.52
N ASP A 459 -8.12 -0.53 -6.09
CA ASP A 459 -8.27 -1.59 -7.08
C ASP A 459 -8.85 -2.87 -6.44
N VAL A 460 -9.74 -3.54 -7.17
CA VAL A 460 -10.21 -4.89 -6.84
C VAL A 460 -9.35 -5.89 -7.61
N LEU A 461 -8.56 -6.67 -6.88
CA LEU A 461 -7.71 -7.71 -7.44
C LEU A 461 -8.37 -9.07 -7.22
N ALA A 462 -8.50 -9.85 -8.29
CA ALA A 462 -9.00 -11.21 -8.21
C ALA A 462 -7.88 -12.21 -8.47
N ILE A 463 -7.91 -13.31 -7.74
CA ILE A 463 -7.01 -14.45 -7.93
C ILE A 463 -7.82 -15.72 -8.20
N GLN A 464 -7.24 -16.63 -8.98
CA GLN A 464 -7.85 -17.92 -9.27
C GLN A 464 -6.79 -19.00 -9.42
N GLY A 465 -7.09 -20.19 -8.89
CA GLY A 465 -6.32 -21.41 -9.15
C GLY A 465 -6.80 -22.57 -8.31
N LEU A 466 -6.18 -23.73 -8.51
CA LEU A 466 -6.56 -24.96 -7.81
C LEU A 466 -6.05 -24.97 -6.37
N LYS A 467 -6.91 -25.37 -5.44
CA LYS A 467 -6.50 -25.78 -4.09
C LYS A 467 -5.96 -27.22 -4.11
N ARG A 468 -5.52 -27.71 -2.93
CA ARG A 468 -5.02 -29.09 -2.76
C ARG A 468 -6.08 -30.17 -2.96
N ASP A 469 -7.36 -29.79 -2.93
CA ASP A 469 -8.53 -30.63 -3.20
C ASP A 469 -8.92 -30.65 -4.69
N ASP A 470 -8.05 -30.14 -5.57
CA ASP A 470 -8.25 -29.99 -7.02
C ASP A 470 -9.51 -29.19 -7.42
N ARG A 471 -10.08 -28.42 -6.48
CA ARG A 471 -11.17 -27.49 -6.77
C ARG A 471 -10.62 -26.12 -7.15
N VAL A 472 -11.26 -25.48 -8.14
CA VAL A 472 -10.98 -24.08 -8.49
C VAL A 472 -11.44 -23.19 -7.35
N HIS A 473 -10.52 -22.38 -6.84
CA HIS A 473 -10.81 -21.39 -5.82
C HIS A 473 -10.56 -20.00 -6.37
N GLN A 474 -11.51 -19.11 -6.12
CA GLN A 474 -11.46 -17.71 -6.50
C GLN A 474 -11.54 -16.82 -5.26
N HIS A 475 -10.88 -15.67 -5.30
CA HIS A 475 -10.91 -14.74 -4.19
C HIS A 475 -10.75 -13.32 -4.70
N ALA A 476 -11.50 -12.39 -4.12
CA ALA A 476 -11.40 -10.96 -4.37
C ALA A 476 -10.68 -10.27 -3.20
N ILE A 477 -9.82 -9.31 -3.54
CA ILE A 477 -8.93 -8.61 -2.62
C ILE A 477 -9.08 -7.12 -2.90
N LEU A 478 -9.22 -6.32 -1.85
CA LEU A 478 -9.16 -4.87 -1.96
C LEU A 478 -7.72 -4.39 -1.76
N LEU A 479 -7.18 -3.67 -2.74
CA LEU A 479 -5.89 -3.01 -2.61
C LEU A 479 -6.06 -1.71 -1.81
N GLU A 480 -5.60 -1.69 -0.57
CA GLU A 480 -5.67 -0.56 0.34
C GLU A 480 -4.63 0.53 0.02
N TYR A 481 -3.41 0.12 -0.35
CA TYR A 481 -2.32 1.03 -0.72
C TYR A 481 -1.25 0.30 -1.55
N THR A 482 -0.48 1.09 -2.31
CA THR A 482 0.78 0.69 -2.92
C THR A 482 1.96 1.23 -2.10
N ASP A 483 3.09 0.53 -2.14
CA ASP A 483 4.31 0.99 -1.47
C ASP A 483 4.83 2.28 -2.14
N PRO A 484 5.01 3.40 -1.41
CA PRO A 484 5.39 4.68 -2.02
C PRO A 484 6.80 4.71 -2.63
N LEU A 485 7.66 3.76 -2.29
CA LEU A 485 9.02 3.70 -2.85
C LEU A 485 9.06 2.93 -4.18
N THR A 486 8.31 1.83 -4.27
CA THR A 486 8.38 0.90 -5.42
C THR A 486 7.12 0.88 -6.29
N GLY A 487 6.00 1.38 -5.77
CA GLY A 487 4.66 1.22 -6.34
C GLY A 487 4.07 -0.18 -6.14
N PHE A 488 4.78 -1.09 -5.46
CA PHE A 488 4.33 -2.48 -5.30
C PHE A 488 3.00 -2.56 -4.53
N PRO A 489 2.01 -3.37 -4.97
CA PRO A 489 0.70 -3.45 -4.32
C PRO A 489 0.78 -4.26 -3.01
N ALA A 490 1.12 -3.59 -1.90
CA ALA A 490 1.46 -4.22 -0.62
C ALA A 490 0.29 -4.29 0.38
N GLY A 491 -0.58 -3.27 0.40
CA GLY A 491 -1.67 -3.19 1.37
C GLY A 491 -2.88 -3.99 0.93
N LEU A 492 -3.02 -5.24 1.35
CA LEU A 492 -4.15 -6.09 0.94
C LEU A 492 -5.13 -6.28 2.10
N ALA A 493 -6.41 -5.99 1.84
CA ALA A 493 -7.50 -6.28 2.76
C ALA A 493 -8.48 -7.28 2.10
N ASP A 494 -8.87 -8.31 2.85
CA ASP A 494 -9.77 -9.34 2.35
C ASP A 494 -10.70 -9.91 3.41
N GLN A 495 -11.68 -10.70 2.95
CA GLN A 495 -12.55 -11.53 3.78
C GLN A 495 -12.38 -12.99 3.37
N MET A 496 -11.38 -13.65 3.95
CA MET A 496 -11.20 -15.11 3.88
C MET A 496 -11.39 -15.70 5.29
N LYS A 497 -12.60 -16.21 5.55
CA LYS A 497 -13.13 -16.65 6.87
C LYS A 497 -13.41 -15.53 7.88
N VAL A 498 -12.48 -14.60 8.06
CA VAL A 498 -12.63 -13.40 8.89
C VAL A 498 -11.92 -12.24 8.17
N PRO A 499 -12.47 -11.01 8.18
CA PRO A 499 -11.84 -9.86 7.55
C PRO A 499 -10.44 -9.60 8.14
N ARG A 500 -9.41 -9.46 7.29
CA ARG A 500 -8.02 -9.21 7.72
C ARG A 500 -7.24 -8.37 6.71
N ARG A 501 -6.23 -7.66 7.22
CA ARG A 501 -5.07 -7.25 6.40
C ARG A 501 -4.13 -8.42 6.25
N ARG A 502 -3.69 -8.69 5.02
CA ARG A 502 -2.80 -9.80 4.69
C ARG A 502 -1.71 -9.35 3.71
N THR A 503 -0.72 -10.20 3.55
CA THR A 503 0.29 -10.11 2.49
C THR A 503 -0.11 -11.03 1.33
N TRP A 504 0.55 -10.90 0.18
CA TRP A 504 0.37 -11.84 -0.92
C TRP A 504 0.65 -13.28 -0.49
N GLU A 505 1.72 -13.53 0.26
CA GLU A 505 2.01 -14.85 0.85
C GLU A 505 0.87 -15.33 1.75
N GLY A 506 0.35 -14.47 2.64
CA GLY A 506 -0.75 -14.80 3.53
C GLY A 506 -2.09 -15.14 2.85
N ILE A 507 -2.28 -14.70 1.60
CA ILE A 507 -3.47 -14.99 0.78
C ILE A 507 -3.23 -16.22 -0.13
N MET A 508 -2.07 -16.28 -0.76
CA MET A 508 -1.78 -17.22 -1.85
C MET A 508 -1.20 -18.55 -1.36
N ALA A 509 -0.56 -18.60 -0.19
CA ALA A 509 0.14 -19.80 0.31
C ALA A 509 -0.77 -21.03 0.49
N GLU A 510 -2.06 -20.84 0.79
CA GLU A 510 -3.02 -21.96 0.89
C GLU A 510 -3.27 -22.68 -0.44
N ALA A 511 -2.96 -22.02 -1.56
CA ALA A 511 -3.25 -22.51 -2.91
C ALA A 511 -2.19 -21.98 -3.89
N PRO A 512 -0.97 -22.54 -3.90
CA PRO A 512 0.16 -22.01 -4.66
C PRO A 512 -0.02 -22.09 -6.18
N LYS A 513 -1.03 -22.82 -6.68
CA LYS A 513 -1.41 -22.82 -8.11
C LYS A 513 -2.26 -21.60 -8.51
N ARG A 514 -2.61 -20.71 -7.56
CA ARG A 514 -3.32 -19.46 -7.84
C ARG A 514 -2.42 -18.47 -8.57
N SER A 515 -3.03 -17.70 -9.45
CA SER A 515 -2.44 -16.55 -10.13
C SER A 515 -3.45 -15.39 -10.14
N LEU A 516 -3.00 -14.18 -10.48
CA LEU A 516 -3.91 -13.07 -10.73
C LEU A 516 -4.86 -13.42 -11.88
N LEU A 517 -6.14 -13.09 -11.73
CA LEU A 517 -7.19 -13.33 -12.72
C LEU A 517 -7.55 -12.03 -13.44
N TYR A 518 -7.87 -10.97 -12.68
CA TYR A 518 -8.14 -9.63 -13.21
C TYR A 518 -7.86 -8.55 -12.16
N ARG A 519 -7.78 -7.32 -12.64
CA ARG A 519 -7.88 -6.08 -11.86
C ARG A 519 -9.08 -5.28 -12.36
N ALA A 520 -9.98 -4.92 -11.45
CA ALA A 520 -11.06 -3.96 -11.72
C ALA A 520 -10.80 -2.69 -10.90
N ARG A 521 -10.50 -1.60 -11.58
CA ARG A 521 -10.23 -0.29 -10.97
C ARG A 521 -11.51 0.52 -10.92
N PRO A 522 -11.99 0.98 -9.76
CA PRO A 522 -13.16 1.85 -9.70
C PRO A 522 -12.86 3.17 -10.43
N THR A 523 -13.76 3.55 -11.33
CA THR A 523 -13.71 4.89 -11.96
C THR A 523 -14.16 5.95 -10.96
N ASP A 524 -14.11 7.22 -11.36
CA ASP A 524 -14.58 8.34 -10.55
C ASP A 524 -16.07 8.22 -10.19
N SER A 525 -16.90 7.55 -11.00
CA SER A 525 -18.32 7.33 -10.69
C SER A 525 -18.53 6.47 -9.44
N VAL A 526 -17.58 5.57 -9.17
CA VAL A 526 -17.58 4.71 -7.98
C VAL A 526 -16.80 5.37 -6.85
N PHE A 527 -15.64 5.96 -7.14
CA PHE A 527 -14.69 6.37 -6.11
C PHE A 527 -14.92 7.79 -5.58
N LYS A 528 -15.36 8.74 -6.40
CA LYS A 528 -15.65 10.11 -5.95
C LYS A 528 -16.75 10.18 -4.89
N PRO A 529 -17.82 9.36 -4.94
CA PRO A 529 -18.79 9.25 -3.85
C PRO A 529 -18.24 8.90 -2.47
N LEU A 530 -17.02 8.35 -2.36
CA LEU A 530 -16.38 8.04 -1.08
C LEU A 530 -15.81 9.30 -0.41
N ASP A 531 -15.58 10.37 -1.18
CA ASP A 531 -15.19 11.66 -0.62
C ASP A 531 -16.34 12.21 0.22
N ASP A 532 -16.12 12.27 1.53
CA ASP A 532 -17.07 12.80 2.49
C ASP A 532 -17.05 14.32 2.60
N GLY A 533 -16.11 14.98 1.91
CA GLY A 533 -15.90 16.42 2.00
C GLY A 533 -15.41 16.86 3.39
N ALA A 534 -15.07 15.92 4.28
CA ALA A 534 -14.58 16.26 5.61
C ALA A 534 -13.27 17.04 5.48
N GLU A 535 -13.18 18.16 6.19
CA GLU A 535 -11.95 18.95 6.22
C GLU A 535 -10.88 18.13 6.95
N ARG A 536 -9.83 17.78 6.21
CA ARG A 536 -8.66 17.06 6.74
C ARG A 536 -7.46 18.01 6.70
N SER A 537 -6.47 17.74 7.55
CA SER A 537 -5.23 18.54 7.59
C SER A 537 -4.66 18.69 6.18
N LYS A 538 -4.49 19.93 5.73
CA LYS A 538 -3.90 20.22 4.43
C LYS A 538 -2.46 19.68 4.38
N PRO A 539 -2.02 19.12 3.25
CA PRO A 539 -0.62 18.74 3.05
C PRO A 539 0.31 19.92 3.38
N ALA A 540 1.41 19.66 4.09
CA ALA A 540 2.43 20.69 4.31
C ALA A 540 3.03 21.12 2.96
N ALA A 541 3.17 20.16 2.03
CA ALA A 541 3.54 20.38 0.64
C ALA A 541 2.71 21.50 -0.03
N LEU A 542 1.39 21.53 0.18
CA LEU A 542 0.52 22.54 -0.42
C LEU A 542 0.82 23.95 0.09
N THR A 543 1.10 24.09 1.39
CA THR A 543 1.41 25.39 1.99
C THR A 543 2.78 25.89 1.53
N LEU A 544 3.79 25.01 1.55
CA LEU A 544 5.17 25.34 1.19
C LEU A 544 5.35 25.58 -0.31
N ALA A 545 4.60 24.88 -1.15
CA ALA A 545 4.65 25.08 -2.59
C ALA A 545 4.04 26.43 -3.01
N SER A 546 3.04 26.91 -2.26
CA SER A 546 2.32 28.17 -2.56
C SER A 546 3.04 29.46 -2.13
N SER A 547 4.22 29.39 -1.51
CA SER A 547 4.92 30.60 -1.05
C SER A 547 5.43 31.42 -2.24
N SER A 548 4.82 32.60 -2.45
CA SER A 548 5.18 33.53 -3.53
C SER A 548 6.59 34.09 -3.36
N PRO A 549 7.29 34.43 -4.45
CA PRO A 549 8.55 35.15 -4.37
C PRO A 549 8.32 36.51 -3.73
N ALA A 550 9.13 36.84 -2.72
CA ALA A 550 9.09 38.17 -2.13
C ALA A 550 9.51 39.20 -3.21
N THR A 551 8.61 40.11 -3.54
CA THR A 551 8.95 41.29 -4.36
C THR A 551 9.68 42.27 -3.45
N ARG A 552 10.94 42.58 -3.76
CA ARG A 552 11.72 43.61 -3.07
C ARG A 552 11.50 44.99 -3.67
#